data_AF-A0A1W6Z7A3-F1
#
_entry.id   AF-A0A1W6Z7A3-F1
#
_cell.length_a   1.000
_cell.length_b   1.000
_cell.length_c   1.000
_cell.angle_alpha   90.00
_cell.angle_beta   90.00
_cell.angle_gamma   90.00
#
_symmetry.space_group_name_H-M   'P 1'
#
loop_
_entity.id
_entity.type
_entity.pdbx_description
1 polymer ?
#
loop_
_entity_poly.entity_id
_entity_poly.type
_entity_poly.pdbx_seq_one_letter_code
_entity_poly.pdbx_strand_id
1 'polypeptide(L)'
;MSAGWLPHPELHVDEAAASEALARFGLRYVRLFPCEGMGDGCGMVVEAGPTTSLQTLYEAELSLSSCLGVDVQLTTTGVNGVNPLAAPYPPLIPGMCLMHPRDEMQEPARRIFAAIERIQRYVAQTDAEAFLADSLVQDAVLQNLRALGMAILDITDIPGVHEAFPEVEPWFHILVQAVAPDSIDWHVLWNTIHQDLPRIGLEVETLLRALADEAVPAGA
;
A
#
# COMPACT_ATOMS: atom_id res chain seq x y z
N MET A 1 18.70 -18.89 20.63
CA MET A 1 18.74 -20.03 19.68
C MET A 1 17.93 -19.58 18.47
N SER A 2 18.63 -19.29 17.36
CA SER A 2 18.02 -18.84 16.11
C SER A 2 17.21 -19.99 15.50
N ALA A 3 15.90 -19.85 15.46
CA ALA A 3 15.06 -20.73 14.66
C ALA A 3 15.36 -20.42 13.18
N GLY A 4 16.25 -21.19 12.58
CA GLY A 4 16.45 -21.21 11.14
C GLY A 4 15.19 -21.76 10.50
N TRP A 5 14.51 -20.93 9.72
CA TRP A 5 13.34 -21.33 8.94
C TRP A 5 13.81 -22.03 7.65
N LEU A 6 13.24 -23.22 7.38
CA LEU A 6 13.56 -24.06 6.23
C LEU A 6 12.74 -23.63 5.00
N PRO A 7 13.31 -23.65 3.78
CA PRO A 7 12.59 -23.32 2.54
C PRO A 7 11.47 -24.34 2.22
N HIS A 8 10.38 -23.86 1.61
CA HIS A 8 9.26 -24.72 1.17
C HIS A 8 9.69 -25.55 -0.06
N PRO A 9 9.53 -26.88 -0.06
CA PRO A 9 10.08 -27.76 -1.10
C PRO A 9 9.38 -27.74 -2.46
N GLU A 10 8.26 -27.01 -2.61
CA GLU A 10 7.42 -27.08 -3.83
C GLU A 10 7.38 -25.79 -4.68
N LEU A 11 7.88 -24.65 -4.18
CA LEU A 11 7.96 -23.41 -4.98
C LEU A 11 9.35 -23.29 -5.62
N HIS A 12 9.47 -23.71 -6.88
CA HIS A 12 10.68 -23.48 -7.68
C HIS A 12 10.64 -22.09 -8.32
N VAL A 13 10.98 -21.06 -7.52
CA VAL A 13 11.24 -19.72 -8.06
C VAL A 13 12.66 -19.66 -8.59
N ASP A 14 12.85 -19.15 -9.80
CA ASP A 14 14.16 -18.81 -10.32
C ASP A 14 14.68 -17.55 -9.57
N GLU A 15 15.54 -17.78 -8.58
CA GLU A 15 16.10 -16.70 -7.75
C GLU A 15 16.94 -15.71 -8.56
N ALA A 16 17.55 -16.13 -9.67
CA ALA A 16 18.33 -15.25 -10.53
C ALA A 16 17.41 -14.32 -11.32
N ALA A 17 16.32 -14.85 -11.88
CA ALA A 17 15.30 -14.06 -12.55
C ALA A 17 14.61 -13.08 -11.59
N ALA A 18 14.27 -13.53 -10.38
CA ALA A 18 13.68 -12.68 -9.35
C ALA A 18 14.64 -11.57 -8.91
N SER A 19 15.93 -11.89 -8.73
CA SER A 19 16.96 -10.90 -8.37
C SER A 19 17.17 -9.86 -9.46
N GLU A 20 17.19 -10.25 -10.73
CA GLU A 20 17.32 -9.32 -11.86
C GLU A 20 16.10 -8.39 -11.95
N ALA A 21 14.90 -8.94 -11.80
CA ALA A 21 13.66 -8.15 -11.81
C ALA A 21 13.66 -7.11 -10.67
N LEU A 22 14.00 -7.52 -9.45
CA LEU A 22 14.08 -6.65 -8.26
C LEU A 22 15.14 -5.54 -8.40
N ALA A 23 16.28 -5.85 -9.02
CA ALA A 23 17.37 -4.88 -9.18
C ALA A 23 16.96 -3.64 -9.97
N ARG A 24 16.01 -3.76 -10.91
CA ARG A 24 15.47 -2.64 -11.70
C ARG A 24 14.72 -1.62 -10.84
N PHE A 25 14.22 -2.04 -9.69
CA PHE A 25 13.51 -1.22 -8.70
C PHE A 25 14.44 -0.77 -7.54
N GLY A 26 15.74 -1.05 -7.63
CA GLY A 26 16.69 -0.79 -6.54
C GLY A 26 16.46 -1.68 -5.31
N LEU A 27 15.74 -2.79 -5.46
CA LEU A 27 15.45 -3.76 -4.42
C LEU A 27 16.46 -4.90 -4.46
N ARG A 28 16.86 -5.38 -3.28
CA ARG A 28 17.70 -6.58 -3.16
C ARG A 28 16.87 -7.73 -2.60
N TYR A 29 16.81 -8.85 -3.33
CA TYR A 29 16.20 -10.09 -2.84
C TYR A 29 16.91 -10.56 -1.55
N VAL A 30 16.11 -11.00 -0.57
CA VAL A 30 16.63 -11.57 0.68
C VAL A 30 16.19 -13.01 0.84
N ARG A 31 14.88 -13.30 0.77
CA ARG A 31 14.35 -14.66 0.93
C ARG A 31 12.90 -14.80 0.46
N LEU A 32 12.51 -16.02 0.13
CA LEU A 32 11.12 -16.44 -0.09
C LEU A 32 10.47 -16.94 1.21
N PHE A 33 9.16 -16.81 1.31
CA PHE A 33 8.34 -17.42 2.35
C PHE A 33 6.97 -17.85 1.80
N PRO A 34 6.38 -18.94 2.34
CA PRO A 34 5.04 -19.35 1.95
C PRO A 34 4.00 -18.35 2.46
N CYS A 35 3.06 -17.92 1.61
CA CYS A 35 1.86 -17.20 2.03
C CYS A 35 0.77 -18.21 2.37
N GLU A 36 0.47 -18.40 3.66
CA GLU A 36 -0.69 -19.22 4.05
C GLU A 36 -1.99 -18.53 3.59
N GLY A 37 -2.81 -19.24 2.80
CA GLY A 37 -4.13 -18.76 2.35
C GLY A 37 -4.17 -18.09 0.97
N MET A 38 -3.05 -17.97 0.25
CA MET A 38 -2.95 -17.24 -1.02
C MET A 38 -2.85 -18.14 -2.28
N GLY A 39 -3.44 -19.34 -2.25
CA GLY A 39 -3.39 -20.27 -3.40
C GLY A 39 -1.96 -20.63 -3.82
N ASP A 40 -1.62 -20.39 -5.09
CA ASP A 40 -0.29 -20.62 -5.69
C ASP A 40 0.71 -19.44 -5.49
N GLY A 41 0.34 -18.43 -4.68
CA GLY A 41 1.16 -17.23 -4.45
C GLY A 41 2.34 -17.40 -3.49
N CYS A 42 3.24 -16.42 -3.46
CA CYS A 42 4.41 -16.41 -2.59
C CYS A 42 4.73 -15.03 -2.01
N GLY A 43 5.37 -15.04 -0.84
CA GLY A 43 5.91 -13.85 -0.21
C GLY A 43 7.41 -13.76 -0.43
N MET A 44 7.92 -12.56 -0.70
CA MET A 44 9.36 -12.30 -0.76
C MET A 44 9.74 -11.19 0.21
N VAL A 45 10.79 -11.43 0.99
CA VAL A 45 11.46 -10.39 1.75
C VAL A 45 12.52 -9.77 0.87
N VAL A 46 12.50 -8.46 0.80
CA VAL A 46 13.44 -7.64 0.06
C VAL A 46 14.07 -6.59 0.96
N GLU A 47 15.25 -6.15 0.61
CA GLU A 47 15.86 -4.97 1.20
C GLU A 47 15.61 -3.77 0.29
N ALA A 48 15.01 -2.75 0.89
CA ALA A 48 14.67 -1.52 0.22
C ALA A 48 15.93 -0.70 -0.11
N GLY A 49 15.95 -0.14 -1.31
CA GLY A 49 16.92 0.88 -1.68
C GLY A 49 16.59 2.24 -1.04
N PRO A 50 17.51 3.21 -1.12
CA PRO A 50 17.36 4.52 -0.46
C PRO A 50 16.17 5.33 -0.99
N THR A 51 15.71 5.05 -2.22
CA THR A 51 14.61 5.76 -2.87
C THR A 51 13.31 4.95 -2.92
N THR A 52 13.29 3.74 -2.35
CA THR A 52 12.13 2.85 -2.41
C THR A 52 10.95 3.45 -1.66
N SER A 53 9.80 3.54 -2.33
CA SER A 53 8.49 3.89 -1.77
C SER A 53 7.51 2.71 -1.83
N LEU A 54 6.30 2.85 -1.30
CA LEU A 54 5.26 1.82 -1.46
C LEU A 54 4.88 1.60 -2.93
N GLN A 55 4.82 2.67 -3.73
CA GLN A 55 4.60 2.57 -5.17
C GLN A 55 5.70 1.73 -5.85
N THR A 56 6.96 1.91 -5.43
CA THR A 56 8.09 1.13 -5.98
C THR A 56 7.93 -0.36 -5.66
N LEU A 57 7.49 -0.70 -4.45
CA LEU A 57 7.24 -2.08 -4.06
C LEU A 57 6.11 -2.70 -4.87
N TYR A 58 5.02 -1.98 -5.08
CA TYR A 58 3.89 -2.45 -5.89
C TYR A 58 4.26 -2.70 -7.35
N GLU A 59 4.99 -1.78 -7.99
CA GLU A 59 5.44 -1.98 -9.36
C GLU A 59 6.38 -3.19 -9.48
N ALA A 60 7.19 -3.44 -8.44
CA ALA A 60 8.03 -4.62 -8.35
C ALA A 60 7.19 -5.90 -8.16
N GLU A 61 6.16 -5.89 -7.31
CA GLU A 61 5.21 -7.00 -7.13
C GLU A 61 4.52 -7.38 -8.45
N LEU A 62 4.00 -6.40 -9.19
CA LEU A 62 3.38 -6.64 -10.50
C LEU A 62 4.36 -7.24 -11.50
N SER A 63 5.56 -6.66 -11.58
CA SER A 63 6.62 -7.12 -12.48
C SER A 63 7.04 -8.55 -12.17
N LEU A 64 7.25 -8.86 -10.89
CA LEU A 64 7.60 -10.21 -10.43
C LEU A 64 6.48 -11.21 -10.64
N SER A 65 5.24 -10.83 -10.34
CA SER A 65 4.09 -11.71 -10.53
C SER A 65 3.93 -12.09 -12.00
N SER A 66 4.14 -11.12 -12.90
CA SER A 66 4.16 -11.37 -14.34
C SER A 66 5.34 -12.26 -14.77
N CYS A 67 6.54 -12.05 -14.23
CA CYS A 67 7.72 -12.85 -14.56
C CYS A 67 7.64 -14.29 -14.05
N LEU A 68 7.07 -14.50 -12.87
CA LEU A 68 7.05 -15.80 -12.19
C LEU A 68 5.76 -16.58 -12.44
N GLY A 69 4.70 -15.92 -12.94
CA GLY A 69 3.40 -16.54 -13.20
C GLY A 69 2.65 -16.96 -11.93
N VAL A 70 2.99 -16.35 -10.79
CA VAL A 70 2.37 -16.55 -9.48
C VAL A 70 2.17 -15.19 -8.82
N ASP A 71 1.21 -15.07 -7.91
CA ASP A 71 1.04 -13.84 -7.14
C ASP A 71 2.23 -13.64 -6.18
N VAL A 72 2.85 -12.46 -6.23
CA VAL A 72 4.01 -12.11 -5.40
C VAL A 72 3.65 -10.97 -4.47
N GLN A 73 3.92 -11.13 -3.18
CA GLN A 73 3.80 -10.08 -2.18
C GLN A 73 5.17 -9.74 -1.59
N LEU A 74 5.55 -8.46 -1.62
CA LEU A 74 6.83 -7.98 -1.09
C LEU A 74 6.68 -7.45 0.35
N THR A 75 7.70 -7.72 1.15
CA THR A 75 7.88 -7.19 2.50
C THR A 75 9.31 -6.73 2.66
N THR A 76 9.53 -5.66 3.42
CA THR A 76 10.89 -5.13 3.63
C THR A 76 11.53 -5.71 4.89
N THR A 77 12.85 -5.77 4.95
CA THR A 77 13.62 -6.28 6.10
C THR A 77 13.48 -5.46 7.40
N GLY A 78 12.76 -4.34 7.38
CA GLY A 78 12.73 -3.32 8.42
C GLY A 78 12.12 -3.71 9.78
N VAL A 79 11.55 -4.91 9.96
CA VAL A 79 10.92 -5.29 11.24
C VAL A 79 11.28 -6.71 11.70
N ASN A 80 12.12 -6.78 12.74
CA ASN A 80 12.33 -7.86 13.73
C ASN A 80 12.22 -9.35 13.32
N GLY A 81 12.35 -9.70 12.04
CA GLY A 81 12.32 -11.08 11.56
C GLY A 81 11.00 -11.83 11.80
N VAL A 82 9.91 -11.11 12.11
CA VAL A 82 8.59 -11.70 12.31
C VAL A 82 7.85 -11.76 10.98
N ASN A 83 7.17 -12.88 10.72
CA ASN A 83 6.29 -13.06 9.56
C ASN A 83 5.06 -12.14 9.72
N PRO A 84 4.89 -11.10 8.88
CA PRO A 84 3.80 -10.15 9.03
C PRO A 84 2.44 -10.67 8.53
N LEU A 85 2.42 -11.81 7.82
CA LEU A 85 1.18 -12.45 7.35
C LEU A 85 0.54 -13.40 8.38
N ALA A 86 1.11 -13.53 9.58
CA ALA A 86 0.57 -14.41 10.62
C ALA A 86 -0.67 -13.84 11.35
N ALA A 87 -1.08 -12.60 11.06
CA ALA A 87 -2.30 -12.03 11.61
C ALA A 87 -3.47 -12.30 10.66
N PRO A 88 -4.51 -13.06 11.06
CA PRO A 88 -5.70 -13.22 10.24
C PRO A 88 -6.33 -11.84 10.04
N TYR A 89 -6.43 -11.42 8.78
CA TYR A 89 -7.22 -10.25 8.40
C TYR A 89 -8.60 -10.35 9.05
N PRO A 90 -9.10 -9.29 9.71
CA PRO A 90 -10.48 -9.32 10.18
C PRO A 90 -11.38 -9.59 8.96
N PRO A 91 -12.35 -10.51 9.06
CA PRO A 91 -13.27 -10.76 7.96
C PRO A 91 -13.96 -9.44 7.60
N LEU A 92 -13.89 -9.10 6.31
CA LEU A 92 -14.56 -7.97 5.69
C LEU A 92 -16.04 -8.03 6.09
N ILE A 93 -16.53 -7.03 6.83
CA ILE A 93 -17.96 -6.93 7.15
C ILE A 93 -18.56 -6.07 6.05
N PRO A 94 -19.37 -6.62 5.13
CA PRO A 94 -20.01 -5.81 4.11
C PRO A 94 -21.03 -4.88 4.78
N GLY A 95 -20.80 -3.58 4.68
CA GLY A 95 -21.76 -2.57 5.10
C GLY A 95 -22.74 -2.29 3.96
N MET A 96 -24.00 -2.68 4.13
CA MET A 96 -25.08 -2.19 3.27
C MET A 96 -25.15 -0.66 3.34
N CYS A 97 -25.07 0.03 2.21
CA CYS A 97 -25.55 1.40 2.09
C CYS A 97 -26.62 1.51 0.98
N LEU A 98 -27.66 2.27 1.31
CA LEU A 98 -28.73 2.70 0.41
C LEU A 98 -28.48 4.20 0.14
N MET A 99 -27.43 4.54 -0.62
CA MET A 99 -27.21 5.92 -1.08
C MET A 99 -26.94 5.94 -2.60
N HIS A 100 -26.93 7.13 -3.20
CA HIS A 100 -26.52 7.24 -4.61
C HIS A 100 -25.01 6.95 -4.70
N PRO A 101 -24.53 6.23 -5.74
CA PRO A 101 -23.12 5.86 -5.89
C PRO A 101 -22.11 7.03 -5.78
N ARG A 102 -22.56 8.26 -6.07
CA ARG A 102 -21.75 9.49 -5.90
C ARG A 102 -21.53 9.89 -4.45
N ASP A 103 -22.59 9.88 -3.64
CA ASP A 103 -22.49 10.24 -2.21
C ASP A 103 -21.68 9.19 -1.45
N GLU A 104 -21.74 7.93 -1.92
CA GLU A 104 -20.96 6.81 -1.41
C GLU A 104 -19.45 6.98 -1.65
N MET A 105 -19.04 7.63 -2.75
CA MET A 105 -17.62 7.85 -3.06
C MET A 105 -17.06 9.18 -2.54
N GLN A 106 -17.89 10.22 -2.43
CA GLN A 106 -17.44 11.54 -1.97
C GLN A 106 -16.88 11.54 -0.54
N GLU A 107 -17.57 10.87 0.39
CA GLU A 107 -17.16 10.88 1.80
C GLU A 107 -15.83 10.12 2.04
N PRO A 108 -15.63 8.89 1.50
CA PRO A 108 -14.33 8.23 1.53
C PRO A 108 -13.23 9.05 0.86
N ALA A 109 -13.46 9.65 -0.31
CA ALA A 109 -12.47 10.47 -0.99
C ALA A 109 -12.04 11.69 -0.13
N ARG A 110 -12.98 12.34 0.56
CA ARG A 110 -12.66 13.42 1.53
C ARG A 110 -11.82 12.92 2.69
N ARG A 111 -12.09 11.71 3.20
CA ARG A 111 -11.28 11.10 4.26
C ARG A 111 -9.85 10.79 3.81
N ILE A 112 -9.67 10.31 2.58
CA ILE A 112 -8.32 10.11 2.00
C ILE A 112 -7.59 11.45 1.95
N PHE A 113 -8.20 12.48 1.38
CA PHE A 113 -7.59 13.80 1.26
C PHE A 113 -7.20 14.38 2.63
N ALA A 114 -8.10 14.32 3.61
CA ALA A 114 -7.84 14.81 4.97
C ALA A 114 -6.72 14.05 5.68
N ALA A 115 -6.60 12.74 5.47
CA ALA A 115 -5.53 11.94 6.04
C ALA A 115 -4.17 12.33 5.44
N ILE A 116 -4.09 12.52 4.12
CA ILE A 116 -2.88 12.99 3.42
C ILE A 116 -2.46 14.36 3.95
N GLU A 117 -3.39 15.32 4.03
CA GLU A 117 -3.08 16.66 4.55
C GLU A 117 -2.53 16.63 5.99
N ARG A 118 -3.08 15.76 6.84
CA ARG A 118 -2.60 15.60 8.22
C ARG A 118 -1.19 15.03 8.26
N ILE A 119 -0.91 14.00 7.46
CA ILE A 119 0.43 13.42 7.36
C ILE A 119 1.43 14.47 6.88
N GLN A 120 1.15 15.16 5.78
CA GLN A 120 2.01 16.21 5.24
C GLN A 120 2.28 17.31 6.28
N ARG A 121 1.27 17.70 7.06
CA ARG A 121 1.43 18.70 8.12
C ARG A 121 2.37 18.22 9.25
N TYR A 122 2.32 16.94 9.62
CA TYR A 122 3.18 16.40 10.67
C TYR A 122 4.64 16.32 10.26
N VAL A 123 4.93 16.14 8.97
CA VAL A 123 6.30 16.02 8.46
C VAL A 123 6.85 17.30 7.81
N ALA A 124 6.04 18.36 7.68
CA ALA A 124 6.37 19.55 6.89
C ALA A 124 7.69 20.26 7.29
N GLN A 125 8.11 20.14 8.54
CA GLN A 125 9.34 20.76 9.07
C GLN A 125 10.31 19.72 9.67
N THR A 126 10.12 18.46 9.31
CA THR A 126 10.89 17.33 9.80
C THR A 126 11.76 16.84 8.66
N ASP A 127 13.02 16.49 8.92
CA ASP A 127 13.84 15.74 7.96
C ASP A 127 13.80 14.25 8.28
N ALA A 128 14.41 13.42 7.42
CA ALA A 128 14.37 11.98 7.58
C ALA A 128 14.95 11.53 8.93
N GLU A 129 16.07 12.12 9.38
CA GLU A 129 16.72 11.75 10.63
C GLU A 129 15.85 12.12 11.85
N ALA A 130 15.27 13.32 11.85
CA ALA A 130 14.35 13.76 12.89
C ALA A 130 13.07 12.92 12.93
N PHE A 131 12.52 12.53 11.77
CA PHE A 131 11.37 11.64 11.68
C PHE A 131 11.68 10.25 12.24
N LEU A 132 12.85 9.69 11.92
CA LEU A 132 13.28 8.38 12.41
C LEU A 132 13.52 8.36 13.92
N ALA A 133 13.85 9.51 14.51
CA ALA A 133 14.08 9.67 15.95
C ALA A 133 12.80 10.01 16.75
N ASP A 134 11.71 10.41 16.10
CA ASP A 134 10.49 10.87 16.77
C ASP A 134 9.36 9.84 16.65
N SER A 135 9.26 8.98 17.67
CA SER A 135 8.21 7.95 17.75
C SER A 135 6.80 8.52 17.81
N LEU A 136 6.60 9.74 18.34
CA LEU A 136 5.28 10.34 18.42
C LEU A 136 4.78 10.77 17.03
N VAL A 137 5.67 11.35 16.23
CA VAL A 137 5.38 11.70 14.84
C VAL A 137 5.15 10.43 14.01
N GLN A 138 5.97 9.39 14.22
CA GLN A 138 5.79 8.07 13.58
C GLN A 138 4.41 7.46 13.88
N ASP A 139 4.01 7.40 15.14
CA ASP A 139 2.70 6.89 15.55
C ASP A 139 1.55 7.72 14.95
N ALA A 140 1.69 9.05 14.94
CA ALA A 140 0.70 9.94 14.36
C ALA A 140 0.56 9.74 12.85
N VAL A 141 1.67 9.63 12.13
CA VAL A 141 1.69 9.31 10.69
C VAL A 141 1.03 7.96 10.46
N LEU A 142 1.41 6.95 11.24
CA LEU A 142 0.89 5.61 11.08
C LEU A 142 -0.63 5.53 11.27
N GLN A 143 -1.16 6.20 12.29
CA GLN A 143 -2.60 6.25 12.52
C GLN A 143 -3.35 6.88 11.33
N ASN A 144 -2.77 7.88 10.68
CA ASN A 144 -3.38 8.50 9.50
C ASN A 144 -3.22 7.64 8.25
N LEU A 145 -2.12 6.91 8.10
CA LEU A 145 -1.97 5.91 7.03
C LEU A 145 -3.01 4.81 7.14
N ARG A 146 -3.31 4.31 8.35
CA ARG A 146 -4.41 3.34 8.56
C ARG A 146 -5.77 3.93 8.17
N ALA A 147 -6.03 5.18 8.56
CA ALA A 147 -7.29 5.85 8.21
C ALA A 147 -7.43 6.08 6.71
N LEU A 148 -6.33 6.43 6.03
CA LEU A 148 -6.21 6.54 4.59
C LEU A 148 -6.51 5.20 3.91
N GLY A 149 -5.87 4.13 4.38
CA GLY A 149 -6.13 2.77 3.91
C GLY A 149 -7.61 2.43 4.00
N MET A 150 -8.20 2.52 5.20
CA MET A 150 -9.63 2.22 5.37
C MET A 150 -10.54 3.01 4.43
N ALA A 151 -10.22 4.29 4.14
CA ALA A 151 -11.01 5.08 3.21
C ALA A 151 -10.82 4.65 1.74
N ILE A 152 -9.64 4.14 1.36
CA ILE A 152 -9.43 3.52 0.05
C ILE A 152 -10.28 2.24 -0.06
N LEU A 153 -10.31 1.41 0.99
CA LEU A 153 -11.13 0.20 1.02
C LEU A 153 -12.61 0.51 0.80
N ASP A 154 -13.11 1.54 1.49
CA ASP A 154 -14.49 2.02 1.34
C ASP A 154 -14.81 2.42 -0.12
N ILE A 155 -13.84 2.96 -0.88
CA ILE A 155 -14.00 3.26 -2.31
C ILE A 155 -13.98 1.99 -3.15
N THR A 156 -13.02 1.09 -2.92
CA THR A 156 -12.86 -0.13 -3.74
C THR A 156 -14.03 -1.11 -3.60
N ASP A 157 -14.72 -1.09 -2.45
CA ASP A 157 -15.92 -1.91 -2.24
C ASP A 157 -17.14 -1.41 -3.05
N ILE A 158 -17.06 -0.23 -3.68
CA ILE A 158 -18.14 0.31 -4.51
C ILE A 158 -18.20 -0.45 -5.86
N PRO A 159 -19.34 -1.08 -6.22
CA PRO A 159 -19.47 -1.81 -7.47
C PRO A 159 -19.22 -0.93 -8.70
N GLY A 160 -18.37 -1.41 -9.62
CA GLY A 160 -18.05 -0.72 -10.88
C GLY A 160 -17.03 0.42 -10.76
N VAL A 161 -16.50 0.70 -9.56
CA VAL A 161 -15.55 1.79 -9.34
C VAL A 161 -14.25 1.60 -10.13
N HIS A 162 -13.74 0.38 -10.24
CA HIS A 162 -12.51 0.09 -10.98
C HIS A 162 -12.65 0.32 -12.49
N GLU A 163 -13.87 0.18 -13.04
CA GLU A 163 -14.14 0.47 -14.46
C GLU A 163 -14.29 1.98 -14.70
N ALA A 164 -14.92 2.68 -13.75
CA ALA A 164 -15.18 4.12 -13.85
C ALA A 164 -13.97 4.98 -13.48
N PHE A 165 -13.13 4.52 -12.55
CA PHE A 165 -11.96 5.21 -12.00
C PHE A 165 -10.77 4.26 -11.87
N PRO A 166 -10.11 3.91 -12.98
CA PRO A 166 -8.94 3.02 -12.97
C PRO A 166 -7.79 3.53 -12.09
N GLU A 167 -7.73 4.84 -11.83
CA GLU A 167 -6.69 5.45 -10.97
C GLU A 167 -6.77 5.01 -9.50
N VAL A 168 -7.89 4.42 -9.07
CA VAL A 168 -8.10 3.91 -7.71
C VAL A 168 -7.35 2.60 -7.47
N GLU A 169 -7.10 1.79 -8.50
CA GLU A 169 -6.47 0.48 -8.35
C GLU A 169 -5.03 0.58 -7.78
N PRO A 170 -4.18 1.52 -8.24
CA PRO A 170 -2.90 1.79 -7.60
C PRO A 170 -2.99 2.30 -6.17
N TRP A 171 -4.14 2.71 -5.62
CA TRP A 171 -4.19 3.14 -4.22
C TRP A 171 -4.25 1.95 -3.25
N PHE A 172 -4.73 0.79 -3.73
CA PHE A 172 -4.99 -0.38 -2.91
C PHE A 172 -3.72 -1.00 -2.31
N HIS A 173 -2.55 -0.87 -2.96
CA HIS A 173 -1.31 -1.38 -2.38
C HIS A 173 -0.86 -0.60 -1.14
N ILE A 174 -1.23 0.69 -1.04
CA ILE A 174 -1.00 1.49 0.16
C ILE A 174 -1.89 1.03 1.31
N LEU A 175 -3.13 0.59 1.02
CA LEU A 175 -4.02 -0.03 2.02
C LEU A 175 -3.37 -1.27 2.64
N VAL A 176 -2.92 -2.22 1.82
CA VAL A 176 -2.35 -3.50 2.30
C VAL A 176 -1.15 -3.26 3.22
N GLN A 177 -0.33 -2.26 2.88
CA GLN A 177 0.91 -1.93 3.56
C GLN A 177 0.69 -0.98 4.77
N ALA A 178 -0.31 -0.08 4.74
CA ALA A 178 -0.68 0.79 5.86
C ALA A 178 -1.33 0.03 7.03
N VAL A 179 -1.93 -1.13 6.76
CA VAL A 179 -2.58 -1.99 7.75
C VAL A 179 -1.58 -2.94 8.45
N ALA A 180 -0.42 -3.19 7.84
CA ALA A 180 0.69 -3.98 8.39
C ALA A 180 1.99 -3.16 8.52
N PRO A 181 1.98 -2.02 9.24
CA PRO A 181 3.14 -1.13 9.36
C PRO A 181 4.35 -1.78 10.02
N ASP A 182 4.10 -2.80 10.84
CA ASP A 182 5.11 -3.64 11.47
C ASP A 182 5.82 -4.57 10.46
N SER A 183 5.71 -4.31 9.15
CA SER A 183 6.40 -5.03 8.08
C SER A 183 7.23 -4.12 7.16
N ILE A 184 7.25 -2.81 7.44
CA ILE A 184 7.75 -1.80 6.51
C ILE A 184 8.83 -0.95 7.18
N ASP A 185 9.95 -0.79 6.49
CA ASP A 185 11.02 0.10 6.91
C ASP A 185 10.56 1.56 6.94
N TRP A 186 10.90 2.28 8.01
CA TRP A 186 10.54 3.68 8.17
C TRP A 186 11.10 4.59 7.07
N HIS A 187 12.20 4.22 6.40
CA HIS A 187 12.71 4.94 5.23
C HIS A 187 11.78 4.76 4.02
N VAL A 188 11.16 3.58 3.85
CA VAL A 188 10.15 3.37 2.80
C VAL A 188 8.92 4.21 3.08
N LEU A 189 8.46 4.26 4.34
CA LEU A 189 7.35 5.13 4.72
C LEU A 189 7.70 6.62 4.51
N TRP A 190 8.91 7.04 4.87
CA TRP A 190 9.38 8.39 4.61
C TRP A 190 9.33 8.76 3.11
N ASN A 191 9.85 7.89 2.25
CA ASN A 191 9.79 8.09 0.80
C ASN A 191 8.35 8.13 0.30
N THR A 192 7.50 7.24 0.79
CA THR A 192 6.06 7.19 0.45
C THR A 192 5.35 8.50 0.80
N ILE A 193 5.64 9.06 1.99
CA ILE A 193 5.06 10.33 2.44
C ILE A 193 5.42 11.47 1.48
N HIS A 194 6.64 11.51 0.97
CA HIS A 194 7.11 12.61 0.14
C HIS A 194 6.91 12.40 -1.36
N GLN A 195 6.74 11.17 -1.83
CA GLN A 195 6.64 10.83 -3.25
C GLN A 195 5.21 10.42 -3.63
N ASP A 196 4.63 9.47 -2.89
CA ASP A 196 3.38 8.81 -3.29
C ASP A 196 2.15 9.59 -2.78
N LEU A 197 2.15 10.00 -1.51
CA LEU A 197 0.99 10.69 -0.92
C LEU A 197 0.62 12.00 -1.63
N PRO A 198 1.56 12.88 -2.04
CA PRO A 198 1.20 14.09 -2.78
C PRO A 198 0.52 13.80 -4.12
N ARG A 199 0.98 12.76 -4.84
CA ARG A 199 0.38 12.31 -6.09
C ARG A 199 -1.07 11.88 -5.87
N ILE A 200 -1.30 11.02 -4.88
CA ILE A 200 -2.65 10.53 -4.54
C ILE A 200 -3.55 11.69 -4.10
N GLY A 201 -3.00 12.64 -3.34
CA GLY A 201 -3.73 13.85 -2.94
C GLY A 201 -4.29 14.62 -4.15
N LEU A 202 -3.50 14.76 -5.21
CA LEU A 202 -3.92 15.42 -6.45
C LEU A 202 -4.96 14.61 -7.23
N GLU A 203 -4.81 13.28 -7.29
CA GLU A 203 -5.76 12.40 -7.96
C GLU A 203 -7.11 12.39 -7.24
N VAL A 204 -7.11 12.31 -5.92
CA VAL A 204 -8.31 12.40 -5.07
C VAL A 204 -8.96 13.77 -5.17
N GLU A 205 -8.18 14.86 -5.21
CA GLU A 205 -8.73 16.19 -5.42
C GLU A 205 -9.42 16.29 -6.79
N THR A 206 -8.82 15.71 -7.83
CA THR A 206 -9.41 15.64 -9.17
C THR A 206 -10.71 14.82 -9.16
N LEU A 207 -10.72 13.68 -8.48
CA LEU A 207 -11.92 12.86 -8.27
C LEU A 207 -13.04 13.64 -7.59
N LEU A 208 -12.73 14.35 -6.49
CA LEU A 208 -13.69 15.16 -5.75
C LEU A 208 -14.28 16.29 -6.62
N ARG A 209 -13.47 16.90 -7.49
CA ARG A 209 -13.95 17.91 -8.46
C ARG A 209 -14.86 17.29 -9.52
N ALA A 210 -14.47 16.16 -10.11
CA ALA A 210 -15.31 15.47 -11.10
C ALA A 210 -16.69 15.10 -10.52
N LEU A 211 -16.71 14.62 -9.27
CA LEU A 211 -17.95 14.30 -8.55
C LEU A 211 -18.80 15.54 -8.24
N ALA A 212 -18.19 16.71 -8.09
CA ALA A 212 -18.89 17.98 -7.88
C ALA A 212 -19.39 18.59 -9.20
N ASP A 213 -18.65 18.47 -10.29
CA ASP A 213 -18.98 19.06 -11.60
C ASP A 213 -20.11 18.31 -12.29
N GLU A 214 -20.22 16.98 -12.13
CA GLU A 214 -21.40 16.23 -12.60
C GLU A 214 -22.70 16.59 -11.84
N ALA A 215 -22.64 17.42 -10.79
CA ALA A 215 -23.80 17.94 -10.08
C ALA A 215 -24.39 19.22 -10.70
N VAL A 216 -23.80 19.74 -11.78
CA VAL A 216 -24.41 20.81 -12.59
C VAL A 216 -25.31 20.17 -13.65
N PRO A 217 -26.65 20.12 -13.48
CA PRO A 217 -27.51 19.75 -14.58
C PRO A 217 -27.32 20.76 -15.70
N ALA A 218 -27.07 20.25 -16.91
CA ALA A 218 -27.20 21.03 -18.12
C ALA A 218 -28.60 21.67 -18.12
N GLY A 219 -28.66 22.98 -17.88
CA GLY A 219 -29.80 23.76 -18.27
C GLY A 219 -29.86 23.79 -19.79
N ALA A 220 -30.79 23.03 -20.36
CA ALA A 220 -31.41 23.27 -21.66
C ALA A 220 -32.82 22.68 -21.66
#